data_AF-A0A1C2ALP3-F1
#
_entry.id   AF-A0A1C2ALP3-F1
#
_cell.length_a   1.000
_cell.length_b   1.000
_cell.length_c   1.000
_cell.angle_alpha   90.00
_cell.angle_beta   90.00
_cell.angle_gamma   90.00
#
_symmetry.space_group_name_H-M   'P 1'
#
loop_
_entity.id
_entity.type
_entity.pdbx_description
1 polymer ?
#
loop_
_entity_poly.entity_id
_entity_poly.type
_entity_poly.pdbx_seq_one_letter_code
_entity_poly.pdbx_strand_id
1 'polypeptide(L)'
;KYGEKAVPIIKSYGGKPVVRGGKLKSFSGPNILRTVIWEFPTYNDAMSCHESTEYKSAWTYAEDTTKRIMFIVDGVEHEQI
;
A
#
# COMPACT_ATOMS: atom_id res chain seq x y z
N LYS A 1 -2.37 4.84 15.16
CA LYS A 1 -3.44 5.63 14.51
C LYS A 1 -3.65 5.30 13.03
N TYR A 2 -2.85 5.79 12.06
CA TYR A 2 -3.09 5.51 10.63
C TYR A 2 -3.23 4.01 10.32
N GLY A 3 -2.26 3.19 10.72
CA GLY A 3 -2.30 1.75 10.45
C GLY A 3 -3.48 1.01 11.08
N GLU A 4 -3.98 1.46 12.24
CA GLU A 4 -5.16 0.86 12.88
C GLU A 4 -6.45 1.17 12.09
N LYS A 5 -6.52 2.34 11.44
CA LYS A 5 -7.68 2.77 10.65
C LYS A 5 -7.61 2.26 9.20
N ALA A 6 -6.44 2.32 8.59
CA ALA A 6 -6.26 1.96 7.19
C ALA A 6 -6.31 0.45 6.94
N VAL A 7 -5.77 -0.38 7.86
CA VAL A 7 -5.70 -1.84 7.63
C VAL A 7 -7.09 -2.49 7.48
N PRO A 8 -8.09 -2.20 8.32
CA PRO A 8 -9.44 -2.73 8.12
C PRO A 8 -10.07 -2.31 6.78
N ILE A 9 -9.86 -1.06 6.36
CA ILE A 9 -10.36 -0.53 5.09
C ILE A 9 -9.70 -1.25 3.92
N ILE A 10 -8.37 -1.34 3.90
CA ILE A 10 -7.64 -2.05 2.85
C ILE A 10 -8.15 -3.50 2.70
N LYS A 11 -8.38 -4.18 3.84
CA LYS A 11 -8.92 -5.54 3.84
C LYS A 11 -10.36 -5.62 3.32
N SER A 12 -11.21 -4.62 3.57
CA SER A 12 -12.59 -4.64 3.06
C SER A 12 -12.67 -4.51 1.53
N TYR A 13 -11.65 -3.90 0.91
CA TYR A 13 -11.46 -3.87 -0.55
C TYR A 13 -10.70 -5.11 -1.09
N GLY A 14 -10.53 -6.15 -0.28
CA GLY A 14 -9.86 -7.39 -0.70
C GLY A 14 -8.33 -7.36 -0.60
N GLY A 15 -7.74 -6.29 -0.05
CA GLY A 15 -6.30 -6.15 0.11
C GLY A 15 -5.71 -7.17 1.09
N LYS A 16 -4.70 -7.91 0.63
CA LYS A 16 -3.94 -8.90 1.41
C LYS A 16 -2.50 -8.41 1.63
N PRO A 17 -1.98 -8.47 2.86
CA PRO A 17 -0.62 -8.00 3.12
C PRO A 17 0.41 -9.01 2.60
N VAL A 18 1.31 -8.57 1.73
CA VAL A 18 2.45 -9.36 1.23
C VAL A 18 3.73 -9.02 2.01
N VAL A 19 3.95 -7.73 2.27
CA VAL A 19 5.10 -7.23 3.05
C VAL A 19 4.63 -6.18 4.05
N ARG A 20 5.17 -6.21 5.29
CA ARG A 20 4.85 -5.21 6.32
C ARG A 20 6.06 -4.77 7.14
N GLY A 21 7.08 -4.21 6.49
CA GLY A 21 8.25 -3.63 7.15
C GLY A 21 9.26 -4.66 7.67
N GLY A 22 9.42 -5.78 6.96
CA GLY A 22 10.48 -6.76 7.24
C GLY A 22 11.88 -6.21 6.94
N LYS A 23 12.90 -7.07 7.06
CA LYS A 23 14.29 -6.71 6.74
C LYS A 23 14.39 -6.17 5.31
N LEU A 24 15.04 -5.03 5.15
CA LEU A 24 15.20 -4.35 3.88
C LEU A 24 16.68 -4.14 3.57
N LYS A 25 17.08 -4.43 2.33
CA LYS A 25 18.37 -4.06 1.76
C LYS A 25 18.10 -3.37 0.42
N SER A 26 18.49 -2.10 0.31
CA SER A 26 18.41 -1.36 -0.94
C SER A 26 19.67 -1.58 -1.77
N PHE A 27 19.51 -1.73 -3.08
CA PHE A 27 20.61 -1.86 -4.04
C PHE A 27 20.76 -0.61 -4.93
N SER A 28 19.69 0.20 -5.07
CA SER A 28 19.67 1.46 -5.82
C SER A 28 18.50 2.34 -5.35
N GLY A 29 18.59 3.65 -5.56
CA GLY A 29 17.57 4.61 -5.16
C GLY A 29 17.64 5.08 -3.70
N PRO A 30 16.63 5.82 -3.22
CA PRO A 30 16.66 6.42 -1.89
C PRO A 30 16.63 5.37 -0.78
N ASN A 31 17.26 5.69 0.35
CA ASN A 31 17.21 4.83 1.52
C ASN A 31 15.81 4.87 2.15
N ILE A 32 15.01 3.83 1.92
CA ILE A 32 13.67 3.69 2.49
C ILE A 32 13.73 2.86 3.77
N LEU A 33 13.14 3.38 4.85
CA LEU A 33 13.17 2.73 6.16
C LEU A 33 12.22 1.52 6.26
N ARG A 34 11.15 1.53 5.44
CA ARG A 34 10.07 0.57 5.55
C ARG A 34 9.34 0.41 4.22
N THR A 35 9.09 -0.83 3.84
CA THR A 35 8.24 -1.18 2.69
C THR A 35 7.00 -1.91 3.16
N VAL A 36 5.86 -1.59 2.55
CA VAL A 36 4.58 -2.29 2.74
C VAL A 36 4.04 -2.60 1.35
N ILE A 37 3.64 -3.85 1.12
CA ILE A 37 3.06 -4.30 -0.15
C ILE A 37 1.73 -4.96 0.17
N TRP A 38 0.70 -4.55 -0.57
CA TRP A 38 -0.63 -5.13 -0.54
C TRP A 38 -0.96 -5.68 -1.92
N GLU A 39 -1.45 -6.91 -1.96
CA GLU A 39 -2.01 -7.52 -3.16
C GLU A 39 -3.53 -7.34 -3.13
N PHE A 40 -4.10 -6.91 -4.24
CA PHE A 40 -5.54 -6.78 -4.45
C PHE A 40 -5.99 -7.73 -5.55
N PRO A 41 -7.29 -8.12 -5.58
CA PRO A 41 -7.80 -8.99 -6.64
C PRO A 41 -7.67 -8.36 -8.04
N THR A 42 -7.87 -7.05 -8.15
CA THR A 42 -7.69 -6.29 -9.39
C THR A 42 -7.07 -4.91 -9.11
N TYR A 43 -6.50 -4.29 -10.16
CA TYR A 43 -6.04 -2.90 -10.11
C TYR A 43 -7.14 -1.92 -9.69
N ASN A 44 -8.36 -2.13 -10.20
CA ASN A 44 -9.50 -1.27 -9.90
C ASN A 44 -9.94 -1.37 -8.43
N ASP A 45 -9.79 -2.52 -7.78
CA ASP A 45 -10.05 -2.66 -6.35
C ASP A 45 -9.03 -1.86 -5.52
N ALA A 46 -7.75 -1.90 -5.90
CA ALA A 46 -6.71 -1.11 -5.27
C ALA A 46 -6.94 0.40 -5.45
N MET A 47 -7.31 0.83 -6.66
CA MET A 47 -7.65 2.22 -6.96
C MET A 47 -8.88 2.67 -6.17
N SER A 48 -9.93 1.86 -6.15
CA SER A 48 -11.16 2.17 -5.41
C SER A 48 -10.89 2.28 -3.91
N CYS A 49 -10.04 1.41 -3.36
CA CYS A 49 -9.56 1.53 -1.99
C CYS A 49 -8.83 2.86 -1.75
N HIS A 50 -7.88 3.23 -2.63
CA HIS A 50 -7.11 4.46 -2.49
C HIS A 50 -7.98 5.72 -2.58
N GLU A 51 -8.93 5.74 -3.51
CA GLU A 51 -9.79 6.88 -3.75
C GLU A 51 -10.91 7.05 -2.71
N SER A 52 -11.21 5.99 -1.95
CA SER A 52 -12.25 5.99 -0.92
C SER A 52 -12.05 7.09 0.13
N THR A 53 -13.16 7.69 0.53
CA THR A 53 -13.18 8.75 1.55
C THR A 53 -12.64 8.24 2.88
N GLU A 54 -12.93 7.01 3.24
CA GLU A 54 -12.49 6.36 4.47
C GLU A 54 -10.97 6.18 4.49
N TYR A 55 -10.39 5.73 3.39
CA TYR A 55 -8.93 5.55 3.31
C TYR A 55 -8.20 6.90 3.33
N LYS A 56 -8.68 7.89 2.56
CA LYS A 56 -8.13 9.26 2.58
C LYS A 56 -8.25 9.88 3.97
N SER A 57 -9.37 9.70 4.65
CA SER A 57 -9.57 10.15 6.04
C SER A 57 -8.63 9.44 7.01
N ALA A 58 -8.30 8.16 6.78
CA ALA A 58 -7.28 7.49 7.57
C ALA A 58 -5.89 8.09 7.28
N TRP A 59 -5.58 8.43 6.03
CA TRP A 59 -4.29 8.97 5.62
C TRP A 59 -3.95 10.31 6.28
N THR A 60 -4.93 11.17 6.57
CA THR A 60 -4.72 12.45 7.26
C THR A 60 -4.00 12.30 8.61
N TYR A 61 -4.14 11.14 9.28
CA TYR A 61 -3.41 10.87 10.53
C TYR A 61 -1.89 10.71 10.36
N ALA A 62 -1.40 10.56 9.14
CA ALA A 62 0.01 10.32 8.84
C ALA A 62 0.60 11.31 7.83
N GLU A 63 -0.20 12.01 7.03
CA GLU A 63 0.29 12.81 5.89
C GLU A 63 1.31 13.89 6.27
N ASP A 64 1.09 14.61 7.37
CA ASP A 64 2.00 15.68 7.83
C ASP A 64 3.30 15.14 8.45
N THR A 65 3.31 13.87 8.86
CA THR A 65 4.43 13.26 9.60
C THR A 65 5.18 12.20 8.79
N THR A 66 4.66 11.84 7.62
CA THR A 66 5.13 10.70 6.84
C THR A 66 5.43 11.11 5.41
N LYS A 67 6.70 11.02 5.02
CA LYS A 67 7.09 11.02 3.60
C LYS A 67 6.96 9.59 3.06
N ARG A 68 6.19 9.41 1.98
CA ARG A 68 6.02 8.11 1.35
C ARG A 68 6.14 8.20 -0.17
N ILE A 69 6.57 7.11 -0.77
CA ILE A 69 6.39 6.82 -2.19
C ILE A 69 5.31 5.74 -2.24
N MET A 70 4.25 6.00 -2.99
CA MET A 70 3.10 5.11 -3.13
C MET A 70 2.69 5.06 -4.58
N PHE A 71 2.46 3.86 -5.08
CA PHE A 71 1.96 3.61 -6.42
C PHE A 71 1.11 2.34 -6.40
N ILE A 72 0.24 2.22 -7.39
CA ILE A 72 -0.52 1.02 -7.70
C ILE A 72 -0.05 0.59 -9.09
N VAL A 73 0.15 -0.70 -9.30
CA VAL A 73 0.66 -1.27 -10.54
C VAL A 73 -0.06 -2.58 -10.83
N ASP A 74 -0.27 -2.88 -12.11
CA ASP A 74 -0.79 -4.18 -12.51
C ASP A 74 0.20 -5.30 -12.18
N GLY A 75 -0.35 -6.43 -11.75
CA GLY A 75 0.41 -7.67 -11.66
C GLY A 75 0.67 -8.24 -13.05
N VAL A 76 1.65 -9.12 -13.17
CA VAL A 76 1.84 -9.89 -14.41
C VAL A 76 0.77 -10.97 -14.49
N GLU A 77 0.13 -11.13 -15.64
CA GLU A 77 -0.51 -12.40 -15.98
C GLU A 77 0.62 -13.40 -16.31
N HIS A 78 0.56 -14.61 -15.76
CA HIS A 78 1.61 -15.63 -15.86
C HIS A 78 2.01 -15.90 -17.33
N GLU A 79 3.01 -15.18 -17.87
CA GLU A 79 3.93 -15.57 -18.98
C GLU A 79 4.76 -14.41 -19.56
N GLN A 80 5.08 -13.38 -18.78
CA GLN A 80 5.98 -12.34 -19.26
C GLN A 80 7.08 -12.04 -18.25
N ILE A 81 7.95 -13.04 -18.06
CA ILE A 81 9.36 -12.83 -17.70
C ILE A 81 10.20 -13.86 -18.47
#